data_AF-A0A6J7TU73-F1
#
_entry.id   AF-A0A6J7TU73-F1
#
_cell.length_a   1.000
_cell.length_b   1.000
_cell.length_c   1.000
_cell.angle_alpha   90.00
_cell.angle_beta   90.00
_cell.angle_gamma   90.00
#
_symmetry.space_group_name_H-M   'P 1'
#
loop_
_entity.id
_entity.type
_entity.pdbx_description
1 polymer ?
#
loop_
_entity_poly.entity_id
_entity_poly.type
_entity_poly.pdbx_seq_one_letter_code
_entity_poly.pdbx_strand_id
1 'polypeptide(L)'
;MSELHDPPTAQQLVESVREWLETDVFPQVEGRLQFHTRVAMNVLAMVERELELGEAQNENYAEGLAAFQCSSEAELAEKIRTGALLSQEDEVEEFVMNSVIQKLRVANPKYLRDE
;
A
#
# COMPACT_ATOMS: atom_id res chain seq x y z
N MET A 1 20.28 2.45 -16.53
CA MET A 1 19.87 3.76 -17.11
C MET A 1 20.45 4.82 -16.20
N SER A 2 21.03 5.91 -16.73
CA SER A 2 21.43 7.04 -15.90
C SER A 2 20.16 7.82 -15.59
N GLU A 3 19.69 7.71 -14.36
CA GLU A 3 18.64 8.57 -13.85
C GLU A 3 19.23 9.93 -13.49
N LEU A 4 18.39 10.97 -13.43
CA LEU A 4 18.81 12.31 -13.00
C LEU A 4 19.40 12.32 -11.58
N HIS A 5 18.96 11.38 -10.76
CA HIS A 5 19.46 11.16 -9.41
C HIS A 5 20.16 9.81 -9.36
N ASP A 6 21.47 9.86 -9.14
CA ASP A 6 22.27 8.67 -8.85
C ASP A 6 21.88 8.08 -7.49
N PRO A 7 22.20 6.80 -7.22
CA PRO A 7 21.97 6.18 -5.91
C PRO A 7 22.53 7.00 -4.74
N PRO A 8 21.91 6.86 -3.54
CA PRO A 8 20.84 5.92 -3.21
C PRO A 8 19.44 6.36 -3.68
N THR A 9 18.59 5.38 -3.99
CA THR A 9 17.16 5.61 -4.31
C THR A 9 16.39 6.07 -3.06
N ALA A 10 15.20 6.64 -3.24
CA ALA A 10 14.32 6.98 -2.13
C ALA A 10 14.02 5.77 -1.22
N GLN A 11 13.83 4.59 -1.82
CA GLN A 11 13.64 3.34 -1.08
C GLN A 11 14.85 3.00 -0.19
N GLN A 12 16.06 3.08 -0.74
CA GLN A 12 17.30 2.81 0.02
C GLN A 12 17.52 3.82 1.15
N LEU A 13 17.14 5.09 0.94
CA LEU A 13 17.21 6.12 1.98
C LEU A 13 16.22 5.84 3.12
N VAL A 14 14.98 5.47 2.80
CA VAL A 14 13.95 5.13 3.80
C VAL A 14 14.36 3.89 4.60
N GLU A 15 14.81 2.84 3.90
CA GLU A 15 15.34 1.61 4.52
C GLU A 15 16.48 1.92 5.48
N SER A 16 17.46 2.71 5.05
CA SER A 16 18.62 3.10 5.90
C SER A 16 18.19 3.80 7.19
N VAL A 17 17.18 4.68 7.12
CA VAL A 17 16.65 5.37 8.31
C VAL A 17 15.89 4.41 9.22
N ARG A 18 15.08 3.50 8.65
CA ARG A 18 14.36 2.49 9.42
C ARG A 18 15.31 1.57 10.17
N GLU A 19 16.37 1.09 9.49
CA GLU A 19 17.38 0.24 10.09
C GLU A 19 18.09 0.93 11.25
N TRP A 20 18.55 2.18 11.07
CA TRP A 20 19.16 2.94 12.16
C TRP A 20 18.23 3.14 13.36
N LEU A 21 16.93 3.41 13.11
CA LEU A 21 15.95 3.49 14.20
C LEU A 21 15.82 2.16 14.93
N GLU A 22 15.87 1.04 14.22
CA GLU A 22 15.76 -0.31 14.78
C GLU A 22 17.00 -0.73 15.57
N THR A 23 18.19 -0.51 15.02
CA THR A 23 19.46 -1.04 15.56
C THR A 23 20.06 -0.13 16.62
N ASP A 24 20.01 1.19 16.42
CA ASP A 24 20.72 2.15 17.25
C ASP A 24 19.77 2.84 18.22
N VAL A 25 18.61 3.32 17.73
CA VAL A 25 17.73 4.15 18.56
C VAL A 25 16.84 3.33 19.47
N PHE A 26 16.11 2.36 18.93
CA PHE A 26 15.08 1.60 19.65
C PHE A 26 15.60 0.92 20.94
N PRO A 27 16.82 0.32 20.98
CA PRO A 27 17.35 -0.28 22.20
C PRO A 27 17.75 0.73 23.29
N GLN A 28 17.93 2.01 22.93
CA GLN A 28 18.44 3.06 23.84
C GLN A 28 17.34 3.96 24.42
N VAL A 29 16.10 3.82 23.95
CA VAL A 29 14.97 4.66 24.37
C VAL A 29 13.94 3.87 25.18
N GLU A 30 13.28 4.54 26.12
CA GLU A 30 12.26 3.94 26.99
C GLU A 30 10.94 4.72 26.98
N GLY A 31 9.90 4.09 27.52
CA GLY A 31 8.59 4.70 27.75
C GLY A 31 7.97 5.30 26.48
N ARG A 32 7.57 6.56 26.54
CA ARG A 32 6.89 7.25 25.44
C ARG A 32 7.76 7.35 24.18
N LEU A 33 9.07 7.53 24.34
CA LEU A 33 9.97 7.67 23.20
C LEU A 33 10.15 6.33 22.48
N GLN A 34 10.28 5.23 23.21
CA GLN A 34 10.31 3.89 22.64
C GLN A 34 9.06 3.56 21.82
N PHE A 35 7.88 3.94 22.33
CA PHE A 35 6.64 3.79 21.59
C PHE A 35 6.66 4.57 20.26
N HIS A 36 7.06 5.85 20.29
CA HIS A 36 7.13 6.67 19.08
C HIS A 36 8.17 6.18 18.08
N THR A 37 9.32 5.67 18.54
CA THR A 37 10.32 5.03 17.66
C THR A 37 9.71 3.83 16.94
N ARG A 38 8.96 2.98 17.64
CA ARG A 38 8.24 1.86 17.01
C ARG A 38 7.20 2.32 15.99
N VAL A 39 6.47 3.40 16.30
CA VAL A 39 5.51 3.99 15.35
C VAL A 39 6.23 4.48 14.10
N ALA A 40 7.33 5.21 14.25
CA ALA A 40 8.14 5.70 13.13
C ALA A 40 8.66 4.55 12.26
N MET A 41 9.21 3.49 12.86
CA MET A 41 9.66 2.30 12.14
C MET A 41 8.53 1.64 11.33
N ASN A 42 7.33 1.53 11.90
CA ASN A 42 6.18 0.96 11.19
C ASN A 42 5.71 1.84 10.02
N VAL A 43 5.76 3.17 10.18
CA VAL A 43 5.44 4.11 9.10
C VAL A 43 6.48 4.01 7.98
N LEU A 44 7.77 3.95 8.30
CA LEU A 44 8.81 3.76 7.28
C LEU A 44 8.66 2.42 6.55
N ALA A 45 8.35 1.34 7.27
CA ALA A 45 8.06 0.04 6.65
C ALA A 45 6.79 0.05 5.77
N MET A 46 5.83 0.94 6.03
CA MET A 46 4.68 1.17 5.14
C MET A 46 5.10 1.90 3.88
N VAL A 47 5.91 2.96 4.01
CA VAL A 47 6.46 3.72 2.87
C VAL A 47 7.35 2.84 1.99
N GLU A 48 8.21 1.99 2.58
CA GLU A 48 9.04 1.03 1.82
C GLU A 48 8.18 0.13 0.92
N ARG A 49 7.09 -0.43 1.47
CA ARG A 49 6.17 -1.28 0.71
C ARG A 49 5.38 -0.50 -0.34
N GLU A 50 5.04 0.76 -0.08
CA GLU A 50 4.39 1.63 -1.07
C GLU A 50 5.34 1.96 -2.22
N LEU A 51 6.61 2.26 -1.94
CA LEU A 51 7.63 2.49 -2.97
C LEU A 51 7.88 1.23 -3.82
N GLU A 52 7.82 0.05 -3.21
CA GLU A 52 8.01 -1.23 -3.90
C GLU A 52 6.80 -1.67 -4.73
N LEU A 53 5.59 -1.52 -4.19
CA LEU A 53 4.37 -2.11 -4.77
C LEU A 53 3.45 -1.09 -5.44
N GLY A 54 3.54 0.18 -5.08
CA GLY A 54 2.52 1.20 -5.33
C GLY A 54 2.28 1.50 -6.81
N GLU A 55 3.34 1.62 -7.61
CA GLU A 55 3.23 1.87 -9.06
C GLU A 55 2.44 0.76 -9.75
N ALA A 56 2.89 -0.49 -9.61
CA ALA A 56 2.22 -1.65 -10.19
C ALA A 56 0.80 -1.82 -9.63
N GLN A 57 0.56 -1.58 -8.33
CA GLN A 57 -0.80 -1.66 -7.76
C GLN A 57 -1.74 -0.60 -8.36
N ASN A 58 -1.26 0.62 -8.58
CA ASN A 58 -2.05 1.70 -9.18
C ASN A 58 -2.40 1.41 -10.64
N GLU A 59 -1.44 0.90 -11.42
CA GLU A 59 -1.67 0.48 -12.80
C GLU A 59 -2.74 -0.63 -12.88
N ASN A 60 -2.57 -1.70 -12.11
CA ASN A 60 -3.53 -2.81 -12.05
C ASN A 60 -4.93 -2.34 -11.57
N TYR A 61 -5.00 -1.42 -10.62
CA TYR A 61 -6.27 -0.87 -10.14
C TYR A 61 -6.98 -0.04 -11.22
N ALA A 62 -6.24 0.77 -11.96
CA ALA A 62 -6.78 1.56 -13.07
C ALA A 62 -7.28 0.66 -14.22
N GLU A 63 -6.53 -0.40 -14.56
CA GLU A 63 -6.95 -1.40 -15.54
C GLU A 63 -8.23 -2.12 -15.11
N GLY A 64 -8.33 -2.51 -13.84
CA GLY A 64 -9.54 -3.14 -13.30
C GLY A 64 -10.76 -2.22 -13.31
N LEU A 65 -10.61 -0.93 -12.99
CA LEU A 65 -11.69 0.06 -13.15
C LEU A 65 -12.14 0.17 -14.61
N ALA A 66 -11.19 0.20 -15.54
CA ALA A 66 -11.47 0.31 -16.97
C ALA A 66 -12.25 -0.90 -17.51
N ALA A 67 -12.05 -2.11 -16.95
CA ALA A 67 -12.82 -3.30 -17.31
C ALA A 67 -14.33 -3.13 -17.07
N PHE A 68 -14.71 -2.38 -16.02
CA PHE A 68 -16.10 -2.01 -15.72
C PHE A 68 -16.53 -0.70 -16.39
N GLN A 69 -15.74 -0.20 -17.36
CA GLN A 69 -15.94 1.09 -18.04
C GLN A 69 -16.05 2.26 -17.04
N CYS A 70 -15.22 2.23 -15.99
CA CYS A 70 -15.11 3.27 -14.98
C CYS A 70 -13.71 3.89 -15.04
N SER A 71 -13.65 5.20 -14.85
CA SER A 71 -12.40 5.96 -14.72
C SER A 71 -12.08 6.30 -13.26
N SER A 72 -13.01 6.03 -12.35
CA SER A 72 -12.87 6.31 -10.92
C SER A 72 -13.69 5.36 -10.05
N GLU A 73 -13.31 5.29 -8.78
CA GLU A 73 -14.07 4.57 -7.74
C GLU A 73 -15.48 5.15 -7.55
N ALA A 74 -15.65 6.47 -7.73
CA ALA A 74 -16.96 7.12 -7.63
C ALA A 74 -17.94 6.64 -8.72
N GLU A 75 -17.45 6.47 -9.96
CA GLU A 75 -18.24 5.92 -11.06
C GLU A 75 -18.60 4.45 -10.83
N LEU A 76 -17.64 3.64 -10.35
CA LEU A 76 -17.90 2.24 -10.00
C LEU A 76 -18.98 2.15 -8.92
N ALA A 77 -18.87 2.93 -7.85
CA ALA A 77 -19.86 2.96 -6.78
C ALA A 77 -21.25 3.39 -7.27
N GLU A 78 -21.34 4.31 -8.23
CA GLU A 78 -22.61 4.71 -8.84
C GLU A 78 -23.22 3.59 -9.69
N LYS A 79 -22.42 2.89 -10.49
CA LYS A 79 -22.88 1.74 -11.28
C LYS A 79 -23.37 0.59 -10.40
N ILE A 80 -22.71 0.35 -9.26
CA ILE A 80 -23.17 -0.61 -8.25
C ILE A 80 -24.54 -0.17 -7.70
N ARG A 81 -24.68 1.09 -7.25
CA ARG A 81 -25.94 1.60 -6.67
C ARG A 81 -27.13 1.56 -7.64
N THR A 82 -26.88 1.83 -8.91
CA THR A 82 -27.91 1.84 -9.97
C THR A 82 -28.22 0.45 -10.51
N GLY A 83 -27.47 -0.58 -10.08
CA GLY A 83 -27.62 -1.96 -10.56
C GLY A 83 -27.09 -2.18 -11.98
N ALA A 84 -26.29 -1.25 -12.53
CA ALA A 84 -25.74 -1.34 -13.88
C ALA A 84 -24.72 -2.48 -14.05
N LEU A 85 -24.23 -3.05 -12.94
CA LEU A 85 -23.25 -4.14 -12.92
C LEU A 85 -23.80 -5.44 -12.31
N LEU A 86 -25.13 -5.59 -12.15
CA LEU A 86 -25.73 -6.80 -11.57
C LEU A 86 -25.40 -8.08 -12.33
N SER A 87 -25.12 -8.00 -13.64
CA SER A 87 -24.72 -9.16 -14.43
C SER A 87 -23.25 -9.55 -14.27
N GLN A 88 -22.47 -8.78 -13.51
CA GLN A 88 -21.03 -8.93 -13.27
C GLN A 88 -20.73 -8.80 -11.76
N GLU A 89 -21.68 -9.21 -10.91
CA GLU A 89 -21.60 -8.98 -9.46
C GLU A 89 -20.38 -9.67 -8.83
N ASP A 90 -20.13 -10.93 -9.22
CA ASP A 90 -19.00 -11.72 -8.72
C ASP A 90 -17.65 -11.08 -9.10
N GLU A 91 -17.52 -10.58 -10.33
CA GLU A 91 -16.30 -9.91 -10.80
C GLU A 91 -16.07 -8.58 -10.08
N VAL A 92 -17.13 -7.83 -9.78
CA VAL A 92 -17.05 -6.59 -9.00
C VAL A 92 -16.64 -6.89 -7.56
N GLU A 93 -17.21 -7.92 -6.93
CA GLU A 93 -16.83 -8.33 -5.57
C GLU A 93 -15.35 -8.72 -5.52
N GLU A 94 -14.90 -9.56 -6.44
CA GLU A 94 -13.49 -9.98 -6.52
C GLU A 94 -12.56 -8.77 -6.71
N PHE A 95 -12.91 -7.84 -7.60
CA PHE A 95 -12.12 -6.64 -7.84
C PHE A 95 -12.00 -5.76 -6.58
N VAL A 96 -13.14 -5.48 -5.92
CA VAL A 96 -13.16 -4.67 -4.70
C VAL A 96 -12.36 -5.35 -3.58
N MET A 97 -12.55 -6.66 -3.38
CA MET A 97 -11.80 -7.45 -2.41
C MET A 97 -10.30 -7.40 -2.68
N ASN A 98 -9.89 -7.63 -3.92
CA ASN A 98 -8.48 -7.55 -4.31
C ASN A 98 -7.90 -6.15 -4.07
N SER A 99 -8.66 -5.08 -4.32
CA SER A 99 -8.22 -3.71 -4.02
C SER A 99 -7.91 -3.51 -2.53
N VAL A 100 -8.71 -4.11 -1.63
CA VAL A 100 -8.48 -4.07 -0.19
C VAL A 100 -7.25 -4.89 0.17
N ILE A 101 -7.06 -6.07 -0.42
CA ILE A 101 -5.87 -6.89 -0.22
C ILE A 101 -4.61 -6.11 -0.62
N GLN A 102 -4.60 -5.43 -1.77
CA GLN A 102 -3.47 -4.60 -2.19
C GLN A 102 -3.17 -3.48 -1.18
N LYS A 103 -4.21 -2.76 -0.73
CA LYS A 103 -4.09 -1.73 0.31
C LYS A 103 -3.52 -2.30 1.61
N LEU A 104 -3.92 -3.51 2.01
CA LEU A 104 -3.41 -4.18 3.21
C LEU A 104 -1.96 -4.65 3.07
N ARG A 105 -1.53 -5.08 1.88
CA ARG A 105 -0.12 -5.40 1.59
C ARG A 105 0.79 -4.20 1.83
N VAL A 106 0.32 -2.97 1.61
CA VAL A 106 1.05 -1.73 1.90
C VAL A 106 0.82 -1.24 3.33
N ALA A 107 -0.39 -1.31 3.87
CA ALA A 107 -0.67 -0.79 5.21
C ALA A 107 -0.12 -1.72 6.32
N ASN A 108 -0.55 -2.99 6.33
CA ASN A 108 -0.11 -3.98 7.31
C ASN A 108 -0.41 -5.41 6.81
N PRO A 109 0.57 -6.19 6.33
CA PRO A 109 0.33 -7.47 5.66
C PRO A 109 -0.02 -8.58 6.66
N LYS A 110 0.10 -8.32 7.98
CA LYS A 110 -0.23 -9.30 9.02
C LYS A 110 -1.72 -9.65 9.01
N TYR A 111 -2.58 -8.76 8.53
CA TYR A 111 -4.02 -9.00 8.38
C TYR A 111 -4.35 -9.94 7.20
N LEU A 112 -3.38 -10.32 6.39
CA LEU A 112 -3.56 -11.22 5.24
C LEU A 112 -3.09 -12.65 5.52
N ARG A 113 -2.56 -12.91 6.71
CA ARG A 113 -2.17 -14.26 7.13
C ARG A 113 -3.37 -14.85 7.87
N ASP A 114 -3.86 -15.98 7.41
CA ASP A 114 -4.66 -16.86 8.27
C ASP A 114 -3.76 -17.28 9.45
N GLU A 115 -4.29 -17.24 10.67
CA GLU A 115 -3.53 -17.58 11.90
C GLU A 115 -2.80 -18.93 11.82
#